data_AF-A0A3C0XI22-F1
#
_entry.id   AF-A0A3C0XI22-F1
#
_cell.length_a   1.000
_cell.length_b   1.000
_cell.length_c   1.000
_cell.angle_alpha   90.00
_cell.angle_beta   90.00
_cell.angle_gamma   90.00
#
_symmetry.space_group_name_H-M   'P 1'
#
loop_
_entity.id
_entity.type
_entity.pdbx_description
1 polymer ?
#
loop_
_entity_poly.entity_id
_entity_poly.type
_entity_poly.pdbx_seq_one_letter_code
_entity_poly.pdbx_strand_id
1 'polypeptide(L)' 'MRVVVTRPQAQAEPLLNALRAEGFEAIACPVIETEAIDDGPIDVSGYDWVIVT' A
#
# COMPACT_ATOMS: atom_id res chain seq x y z
N MET A 1 -18.10 -9.72 11.62
CA MET A 1 -17.37 -10.56 10.64
C MET A 1 -15.88 -10.29 10.79
N ARG A 2 -15.02 -11.30 10.61
CA ARG A 2 -13.56 -11.16 10.72
C ARG A 2 -12.96 -10.97 9.33
N VAL A 3 -12.00 -10.06 9.19
CA VAL A 3 -11.37 -9.72 7.92
C VAL A 3 -9.85 -9.77 8.08
N VAL A 4 -9.18 -10.51 7.19
CA VAL A 4 -7.72 -10.57 7.11
C VAL A 4 -7.27 -9.65 5.98
N VAL A 5 -6.38 -8.72 6.27
CA VAL A 5 -5.81 -7.79 5.29
C VAL A 5 -4.39 -8.24 4.95
N THR A 6 -4.17 -8.58 3.68
CA THR A 6 -2.91 -9.16 3.19
C THR A 6 -1.99 -8.19 2.44
N ARG A 7 -2.37 -6.91 2.36
CA ARG A 7 -1.59 -5.85 1.71
C ARG A 7 -0.23 -5.61 2.42
N PRO A 8 0.75 -4.97 1.75
CA PRO A 8 2.00 -4.59 2.40
C PRO A 8 1.75 -3.76 3.65
N GLN A 9 2.61 -3.90 4.66
CA GLN A 9 2.43 -3.29 5.98
C GLN A 9 2.13 -1.78 5.88
N ALA A 10 2.91 -1.04 5.09
CA ALA A 10 2.74 0.41 4.91
C ALA A 10 1.38 0.80 4.29
N GLN A 11 0.75 -0.10 3.54
CA GLN A 11 -0.54 0.14 2.87
C GLN A 11 -1.74 -0.48 3.61
N ALA A 12 -1.49 -1.34 4.62
CA ALA A 12 -2.54 -2.07 5.32
C ALA A 12 -3.29 -1.18 6.34
N GLU A 13 -2.58 -0.27 7.01
CA GLU A 13 -3.11 0.52 8.14
C GLU A 13 -4.35 1.35 7.79
N PRO A 14 -4.41 2.09 6.66
CA PRO A 14 -5.60 2.87 6.30
C PRO A 14 -6.84 1.98 6.13
N LEU A 15 -6.69 0.81 5.52
CA LEU A 15 -7.79 -0.14 5.30
C LEU A 15 -8.23 -0.80 6.61
N LEU A 16 -7.29 -1.17 7.46
CA LEU A 16 -7.60 -1.74 8.79
C LEU A 16 -8.43 -0.76 9.62
N ASN A 17 -8.06 0.51 9.62
CA ASN A 17 -8.78 1.54 10.36
C ASN A 17 -10.19 1.76 9.80
N ALA A 18 -10.34 1.81 8.48
CA ALA A 18 -11.66 1.90 7.86
C ALA A 18 -12.55 0.69 8.22
N LEU A 19 -12.01 -0.54 8.15
CA LEU A 19 -12.74 -1.75 8.51
C LEU A 19 -13.15 -1.78 9.99
N ARG A 20 -12.26 -1.35 10.89
CA ARG A 20 -12.57 -1.27 12.33
C ARG A 20 -13.65 -0.23 12.61
N ALA A 21 -13.62 0.92 11.93
CA ALA A 21 -14.64 1.95 12.07
C ALA A 21 -16.04 1.46 11.64
N GLU A 22 -16.11 0.57 10.66
CA GLU A 22 -17.34 -0.10 10.20
C GLU A 22 -17.75 -1.31 11.09
N GLY A 23 -17.02 -1.58 12.18
CA GLY A 23 -17.34 -2.63 13.15
C GLY A 23 -16.81 -4.03 12.79
N PHE A 24 -15.89 -4.15 11.83
CA PHE A 24 -15.23 -5.41 11.52
C PHE A 24 -14.05 -5.69 12.48
N GLU A 25 -13.85 -6.97 12.80
CA GLU A 25 -12.61 -7.43 13.44
C GLU A 25 -11.54 -7.59 12.35
N ALA A 26 -10.73 -6.54 12.14
CA ALA A 26 -9.73 -6.50 11.07
C ALA A 26 -8.32 -6.81 11.58
N ILE A 27 -7.68 -7.80 10.95
CA ILE A 27 -6.37 -8.36 11.33
C ILE A 27 -5.38 -8.13 10.19
N ALA A 28 -4.21 -7.57 10.51
CA ALA A 28 -3.11 -7.44 9.57
C ALA A 28 -2.40 -8.79 9.40
N CYS A 29 -2.20 -9.21 8.16
CA CYS A 29 -1.36 -10.36 7.81
C CYS A 29 -0.64 -10.06 6.48
N PRO A 30 0.34 -9.14 6.45
CA PRO A 30 1.07 -8.85 5.22
C PRO A 30 1.69 -10.11 4.64
N VAL A 31 1.45 -10.35 3.35
CA VAL A 31 2.04 -11.50 2.63
C VAL A 31 3.02 -11.07 1.54
N ILE A 32 3.19 -9.75 1.39
CA ILE A 32 4.09 -9.11 0.43
C ILE A 32 4.72 -7.87 1.06
N GLU A 33 5.95 -7.55 0.62
CA GLU A 33 6.70 -6.38 1.01
C GLU A 33 7.07 -5.56 -0.23
N THR A 34 7.18 -4.24 -0.07
CA THR A 34 7.61 -3.33 -1.13
C THR A 34 9.00 -2.83 -0.76
N GLU A 35 9.96 -3.12 -1.63
CA GLU A 35 11.33 -2.65 -1.49
C GLU A 35 11.60 -1.56 -2.52
N ALA A 36 12.31 -0.51 -2.11
CA ALA A 36 12.80 0.48 -3.04
C ALA A 36 13.91 -0.15 -3.89
N ILE A 37 13.84 0.06 -5.20
CA ILE A 37 14.94 -0.24 -6.11
C ILE A 37 15.79 1.01 -6.19
N ASP A 38 17.11 0.88 -6.01
CA ASP A 38 18.04 2.00 -6.17
C ASP A 38 18.51 2.07 -7.63
N ASP A 39 17.78 2.83 -8.44
CA ASP A 39 18.07 3.14 -9.84
C ASP A 39 18.51 4.60 -10.05
N GLY A 40 18.76 5.34 -8.97
CA GLY A 40 19.08 6.76 -9.00
C GLY A 40 17.87 7.64 -9.36
N PRO A 41 18.07 8.95 -9.59
CA PRO A 41 16.98 9.82 -10.01
C PRO A 41 16.50 9.46 -11.42
N ILE A 42 15.20 9.22 -11.57
CA ILE A 42 14.57 9.02 -12.88
C ILE A 42 14.54 10.37 -13.62
N ASP A 43 15.23 10.48 -14.76
CA ASP A 43 15.18 11.66 -15.62
C ASP A 43 13.84 11.73 -16.34
N VAL A 44 13.04 12.74 -15.99
CA VAL A 44 11.72 12.98 -16.56
C VAL A 44 11.67 14.19 -17.50
N SER A 45 12.80 14.86 -17.74
CA SER A 45 12.84 16.17 -18.43
C SER A 45 12.34 16.17 -19.88
N GLY A 46 12.31 15.00 -20.53
CA GLY A 46 11.84 14.82 -21.91
C GLY A 46 10.39 14.35 -22.06
N TYR A 47 9.67 14.14 -20.95
CA TYR A 47 8.29 13.66 -21.00
C TYR A 47 7.32 14.81 -20.75
N ASP A 48 6.27 14.87 -21.58
CA ASP A 48 5.17 15.81 -21.34
C ASP A 48 4.45 15.45 -20.05
N TRP A 49 4.20 14.15 -19.79
CA TRP A 49 3.47 13.64 -18.63
C TRP A 49 4.21 12.48 -17.92
N VAL A 50 3.99 12.37 -16.61
CA VAL A 50 4.39 11.24 -15.77
C VAL A 50 3.13 10.62 -15.16
N ILE A 51 3.02 9.29 -15.21
CA ILE A 51 1.89 8.54 -14.65
C ILE A 51 2.40 7.67 -13.51
N VAL A 52 1.73 7.75 -12.36
CA VAL A 52 1.98 6.93 -11.18
C VAL A 52 0.69 6.17 -10.87
N THR A 53 0.83 4.86 -10.59
CA THR A 53 -0.28 3.93 -10.34
C THR A 53 -0.36 3.52 -8.88
#